data_AF-A0A067MTK2-F1
#
_entry.id   AF-A0A067MTK2-F1
#
_cell.length_a   1.000
_cell.length_b   1.000
_cell.length_c   1.000
_cell.angle_alpha   90.00
_cell.angle_beta   90.00
_cell.angle_gamma   90.00
#
_symmetry.space_group_name_H-M   'P 1'
#
loop_
_entity.id
_entity.type
_entity.pdbx_description
1 polymer ?
#
loop_
_entity_poly.entity_id
_entity_poly.type
_entity_poly.pdbx_seq_one_letter_code
_entity_poly.pdbx_strand_id
1 'polypeptide(L)'
;MTSIFVPLAYLVGVLGALITFSRIYRKRAAAQRYEPWFPSHPERDTYITLLQQSSPAVPETILKAALLRRAVADVHRIFRIRDDKPALANLLQKGSIGDDLWTRFLSAEKEIEAEIMDVVSEANTFREGWGTIIFQTASEMVQNEKTRDIFLQIPKVKAEKEALYGLKPSTSEAPSTPSSAKLALPSAPNGANARGQSPKR
;
A
#
# COMPACT_ATOMS: atom_id res chain seq x y z
N MET A 1 -45.64 -0.59 57.36
CA MET A 1 -45.43 0.38 56.25
C MET A 1 -43.98 0.26 55.78
N THR A 2 -43.70 -0.56 54.77
CA THR A 2 -42.33 -0.71 54.25
C THR A 2 -41.92 0.56 53.50
N SER A 3 -40.88 1.22 53.99
CA SER A 3 -40.36 2.47 53.44
C SER A 3 -39.85 2.29 52.01
N ILE A 4 -40.39 3.06 51.04
CA ILE A 4 -39.99 3.04 49.62
C ILE A 4 -38.57 3.56 49.37
N PHE A 5 -37.99 4.25 50.36
CA PHE A 5 -36.64 4.78 50.29
C PHE A 5 -35.58 3.68 50.37
N VAL A 6 -35.86 2.57 51.07
CA VAL A 6 -34.94 1.44 51.18
C VAL A 6 -34.69 0.74 49.82
N PRO A 7 -35.74 0.32 49.06
CA PRO A 7 -35.52 -0.27 47.74
C PRO A 7 -34.95 0.75 46.74
N LEU A 8 -35.27 2.03 46.86
CA LEU A 8 -34.70 3.08 45.99
C LEU A 8 -33.20 3.29 46.25
N ALA A 9 -32.79 3.36 47.53
CA ALA A 9 -31.39 3.48 47.90
C ALA A 9 -30.56 2.26 47.47
N TYR A 10 -31.14 1.06 47.57
CA TYR A 10 -30.51 -0.17 47.06
C TYR A 10 -30.28 -0.10 45.56
N LEU A 11 -31.28 0.33 44.78
CA LEU A 11 -31.17 0.46 43.33
C LEU A 11 -30.10 1.48 42.92
N VAL A 12 -30.05 2.64 43.58
CA VAL A 12 -29.02 3.67 43.35
C VAL A 12 -27.63 3.15 43.70
N GLY A 13 -27.48 2.43 44.82
CA GLY A 13 -26.21 1.81 45.20
C GLY A 13 -25.70 0.80 44.16
N VAL A 14 -26.59 -0.09 43.70
CA VAL A 14 -26.26 -1.09 42.66
C VAL A 14 -25.91 -0.41 41.33
N LEU A 15 -26.70 0.57 40.88
CA LEU A 15 -26.44 1.32 39.65
C LEU A 15 -25.12 2.10 39.74
N GLY A 16 -24.86 2.75 40.88
CA GLY A 16 -23.62 3.49 41.11
C GLY A 16 -22.39 2.58 41.09
N ALA A 17 -22.47 1.43 41.76
CA ALA A 17 -21.42 0.41 41.71
C ALA A 17 -21.20 -0.13 40.29
N LEU A 18 -22.27 -0.43 39.57
CA LEU A 18 -22.22 -0.93 38.19
C LEU A 18 -21.58 0.08 37.23
N ILE A 19 -21.97 1.36 37.31
CA ILE A 19 -21.41 2.44 36.49
C ILE A 19 -19.92 2.63 36.79
N THR A 20 -19.55 2.63 38.07
CA THR A 20 -18.15 2.79 38.49
C THR A 20 -17.29 1.62 38.00
N PHE A 21 -17.76 0.39 38.20
CA PHE A 21 -17.10 -0.81 37.71
C PHE A 21 -16.97 -0.81 36.18
N SER A 22 -18.04 -0.50 35.46
CA SER A 22 -18.05 -0.43 33.99
C SER A 22 -17.03 0.58 33.46
N ARG A 23 -16.94 1.76 34.09
CA ARG A 23 -15.96 2.79 33.72
C ARG A 23 -14.53 2.33 33.97
N ILE A 24 -14.24 1.76 35.13
CA ILE A 24 -12.89 1.26 35.45
C ILE A 24 -12.49 0.11 34.53
N TYR A 25 -13.40 -0.85 34.32
CA TYR A 25 -13.16 -2.00 33.45
C TYR A 25 -12.92 -1.57 32.00
N ARG A 26 -13.78 -0.73 31.41
CA ARG A 26 -13.59 -0.22 30.04
C ARG A 26 -12.31 0.59 29.91
N LYS A 27 -11.96 1.41 30.91
CA LYS A 27 -10.70 2.16 30.91
C LYS A 27 -9.48 1.23 30.95
N ARG A 28 -9.52 0.16 31.75
CA ARG A 28 -8.43 -0.84 31.83
C ARG A 28 -8.34 -1.70 30.56
N ALA A 29 -9.47 -2.12 30.02
CA ALA A 29 -9.53 -2.87 28.77
C ALA A 29 -8.96 -2.02 27.60
N ALA A 30 -9.33 -0.74 27.52
CA ALA A 30 -8.79 0.18 26.51
C ALA A 30 -7.30 0.53 26.70
N ALA A 31 -6.73 0.32 27.90
CA ALA A 31 -5.33 0.56 28.18
C ALA A 31 -4.41 -0.61 27.82
N GLN A 32 -4.97 -1.77 27.42
CA GLN A 32 -4.17 -2.87 26.90
C GLN A 32 -3.53 -2.44 25.58
N ARG A 33 -2.21 -2.31 25.57
CA ARG A 33 -1.44 -1.96 24.39
C ARG A 33 -1.08 -3.24 23.66
N TYR A 34 -1.66 -3.40 22.49
CA TYR A 34 -1.26 -4.44 21.56
C TYR A 34 -0.05 -3.99 20.77
N GLU A 35 0.82 -4.93 20.47
CA GLU A 35 1.87 -4.70 19.50
C GLU A 35 1.22 -4.46 18.11
N PRO A 36 1.66 -3.41 17.37
CA PRO A 36 1.15 -3.11 16.04
C PRO A 36 1.24 -4.33 15.10
N TRP A 37 0.21 -4.55 14.28
CA TRP A 37 0.19 -5.68 13.35
C TRP A 37 1.21 -5.50 12.21
N PHE A 38 1.33 -4.28 11.70
CA PHE A 38 2.31 -3.92 10.69
C PHE A 38 3.51 -3.22 11.34
N PRO A 39 4.72 -3.42 10.80
CA PRO A 39 5.88 -2.66 11.23
C PRO A 39 5.71 -1.16 10.89
N SER A 40 6.63 -0.35 11.42
CA SER A 40 6.75 1.08 11.09
C SER A 40 6.71 1.31 9.57
N HIS A 41 6.17 2.47 9.16
CA HIS A 41 5.91 2.82 7.77
C HIS A 41 6.95 3.83 7.26
N PRO A 42 8.09 3.36 6.71
CA PRO A 42 9.20 4.26 6.36
C PRO A 42 8.86 5.22 5.21
N GLU A 43 8.00 4.82 4.27
CA GLU A 43 7.60 5.67 3.13
C GLU A 43 6.73 6.84 3.60
N ARG A 44 5.81 6.58 4.55
CA ARG A 44 5.03 7.62 5.22
C ARG A 44 5.93 8.57 6.00
N ASP A 45 6.86 8.02 6.79
CA ASP A 45 7.78 8.83 7.60
C ASP A 45 8.70 9.68 6.72
N THR A 46 9.16 9.14 5.59
CA THR A 46 9.92 9.87 4.57
C THR A 46 9.10 11.00 3.98
N TYR A 47 7.85 10.74 3.58
CA TYR A 47 6.96 11.76 3.03
C TYR A 47 6.69 12.90 4.04
N ILE A 48 6.38 12.56 5.29
CA ILE A 48 6.16 13.56 6.35
C ILE A 48 7.43 14.37 6.61
N THR A 49 8.60 13.73 6.61
CA THR A 49 9.89 14.41 6.76
C THR A 49 10.12 15.39 5.61
N LEU A 50 9.81 15.00 4.36
CA LEU A 50 9.89 15.87 3.20
C LEU A 50 8.90 17.04 3.29
N LEU A 51 7.71 16.83 3.84
CA LEU A 51 6.72 17.89 4.05
C LEU A 51 7.16 18.91 5.12
N GLN A 52 7.88 18.45 6.15
CA GLN A 52 8.41 19.31 7.22
C GLN A 52 9.69 20.04 6.83
N GLN A 53 10.35 19.65 5.74
CA GLN A 53 11.59 20.27 5.27
C GLN A 53 11.31 21.66 4.67
N SER A 54 11.73 22.70 5.38
CA SER A 54 11.51 24.10 4.98
C SER A 54 12.66 24.70 4.16
N SER A 55 13.88 24.15 4.23
CA SER A 55 15.05 24.64 3.49
C SER A 55 15.97 23.47 3.09
N PRO A 56 16.26 23.27 1.78
CA PRO A 56 15.63 23.90 0.62
C PRO A 56 14.17 23.45 0.45
N ALA A 57 13.33 24.30 -0.16
CA ALA A 57 11.94 23.98 -0.46
C ALA A 57 11.87 22.74 -1.37
N VAL A 58 11.17 21.71 -0.93
CA VAL A 58 11.03 20.46 -1.69
C VAL A 58 10.12 20.70 -2.89
N PRO A 59 10.55 20.37 -4.12
CA PRO A 59 9.70 20.45 -5.30
C PRO A 59 8.45 19.57 -5.16
N GLU A 60 7.31 20.09 -5.61
CA GLU A 60 6.02 19.38 -5.57
C GLU A 60 6.05 18.03 -6.32
N THR A 61 6.87 17.91 -7.36
CA THR A 61 7.07 16.65 -8.10
C THR A 61 7.63 15.54 -7.22
N ILE A 62 8.54 15.88 -6.30
CA ILE A 62 9.13 14.93 -5.35
C ILE A 62 8.08 14.54 -4.30
N LEU A 63 7.29 15.49 -3.81
CA LEU A 63 6.20 15.21 -2.85
C LEU A 63 5.15 14.27 -3.46
N LYS A 64 4.74 14.51 -4.71
CA LYS A 64 3.81 13.64 -5.43
C LYS A 64 4.38 12.23 -5.63
N ALA A 65 5.67 12.13 -5.98
CA ALA A 65 6.35 10.84 -6.11
C ALA A 65 6.44 10.10 -4.77
N ALA A 66 6.76 10.81 -3.68
CA ALA A 66 6.82 10.25 -2.33
C ALA A 66 5.44 9.78 -1.85
N LEU A 67 4.37 10.55 -2.10
CA LEU A 67 3.00 10.15 -1.79
C LEU A 67 2.60 8.90 -2.58
N LEU A 68 3.00 8.79 -3.85
CA LEU A 68 2.76 7.60 -4.66
C LEU A 68 3.54 6.37 -4.12
N ARG A 69 4.78 6.55 -3.63
CA ARG A 69 5.53 5.47 -2.97
C ARG A 69 4.89 5.03 -1.65
N ARG A 70 4.33 5.96 -0.87
CA ARG A 70 3.51 5.66 0.31
C ARG A 70 2.29 4.80 -0.08
N ALA A 71 1.53 5.23 -1.09
CA ALA A 71 0.38 4.47 -1.59
C ALA A 71 0.75 3.06 -2.09
N VAL A 72 1.92 2.87 -2.71
CA VAL A 72 2.43 1.55 -3.13
C VAL A 72 2.66 0.62 -1.93
N ALA A 73 3.26 1.14 -0.86
CA ALA A 73 3.45 0.38 0.37
C ALA A 73 2.11 0.03 1.05
N ASP A 74 1.13 0.94 1.01
CA ASP A 74 -0.23 0.68 1.50
C ASP A 74 -0.92 -0.42 0.70
N VAL A 75 -0.79 -0.45 -0.63
CA VAL A 75 -1.32 -1.53 -1.47
C VAL A 75 -0.78 -2.90 -1.06
N HIS A 76 0.52 -3.00 -0.75
CA HIS A 76 1.09 -4.24 -0.23
C HIS A 76 0.42 -4.69 1.07
N ARG A 77 0.15 -3.74 1.98
CA ARG A 77 -0.54 -4.02 3.26
C ARG A 77 -2.00 -4.43 3.03
N ILE A 78 -2.69 -3.78 2.08
CA ILE A 78 -4.07 -4.12 1.68
C ILE A 78 -4.15 -5.56 1.17
N PHE A 79 -3.26 -5.96 0.27
CA PHE A 79 -3.23 -7.35 -0.22
C PHE A 79 -3.01 -8.34 0.92
N ARG A 80 -2.10 -8.02 1.84
CA ARG A 80 -1.86 -8.87 3.01
C ARG A 80 -3.09 -9.01 3.90
N ILE A 81 -3.77 -7.92 4.26
CA ILE A 81 -5.03 -7.99 5.03
C ILE A 81 -6.08 -8.82 4.29
N ARG A 82 -6.27 -8.58 3.00
CA ARG A 82 -7.29 -9.27 2.21
C ARG A 82 -7.05 -10.78 2.14
N ASP A 83 -5.80 -11.18 1.99
CA ASP A 83 -5.42 -12.59 1.88
C ASP A 83 -5.44 -13.28 3.26
N ASP A 84 -5.03 -12.57 4.33
CA ASP A 84 -4.96 -13.11 5.70
C ASP A 84 -6.35 -13.20 6.38
N LYS A 85 -7.28 -12.28 6.10
CA LYS A 85 -8.61 -12.22 6.74
C LYS A 85 -9.41 -13.53 6.69
N PRO A 86 -9.61 -14.18 5.52
CA PRO A 86 -10.34 -15.45 5.46
C PRO A 86 -9.59 -16.59 6.15
N ALA A 87 -8.25 -16.60 6.10
CA ALA A 87 -7.44 -17.62 6.75
C ALA A 87 -7.55 -17.52 8.29
N LEU A 88 -7.44 -16.32 8.84
CA LEU A 88 -7.57 -16.06 10.27
C LEU A 88 -9.01 -16.33 10.76
N ALA A 89 -10.03 -15.95 10.00
CA ALA A 89 -11.41 -16.25 10.36
C ALA A 89 -11.66 -17.76 10.48
N ASN A 90 -11.08 -18.58 9.59
CA ASN A 90 -11.17 -20.03 9.65
C ASN A 90 -10.45 -20.60 10.89
N LEU A 91 -9.25 -20.09 11.20
CA LEU A 91 -8.48 -20.52 12.36
C LEU A 91 -9.17 -20.15 13.68
N LEU A 92 -9.86 -19.01 13.73
CA LEU A 92 -10.63 -18.59 14.90
C LEU A 92 -11.81 -19.52 15.16
N GLN A 93 -12.56 -19.89 14.11
CA GLN A 93 -13.66 -20.86 14.23
C GLN A 93 -13.20 -22.23 14.72
N LYS A 94 -11.97 -22.63 14.39
CA LYS A 94 -11.33 -23.87 14.87
C LYS A 94 -10.76 -23.74 16.29
N GLY A 95 -10.79 -22.56 16.90
CA GLY A 95 -10.21 -22.30 18.21
C GLY A 95 -8.68 -22.39 18.25
N SER A 96 -8.01 -22.34 17.10
CA SER A 96 -6.55 -22.45 16.99
C SER A 96 -5.81 -21.14 17.24
N ILE A 97 -6.54 -20.01 17.26
CA ILE A 97 -6.03 -18.67 17.58
C ILE A 97 -6.92 -18.01 18.64
N GLY A 98 -6.35 -17.10 19.42
CA GLY A 98 -7.08 -16.34 20.43
C GLY A 98 -7.89 -15.18 19.83
N ASP A 99 -8.97 -14.79 20.52
CA ASP A 99 -9.80 -13.62 20.17
C ASP A 99 -9.02 -12.30 20.22
N ASP A 100 -7.97 -12.25 21.04
CA ASP A 100 -7.02 -11.14 21.11
C ASP A 100 -6.35 -10.87 19.76
N LEU A 101 -5.84 -11.92 19.10
CA LEU A 101 -5.19 -11.81 17.79
C LEU A 101 -6.17 -11.31 16.74
N TRP A 102 -7.40 -11.81 16.78
CA TRP A 102 -8.46 -11.38 15.87
C TRP A 102 -8.83 -9.91 16.07
N THR A 103 -8.94 -9.47 17.32
CA THR A 103 -9.20 -8.06 17.67
C THR A 103 -8.06 -7.16 17.19
N ARG A 104 -6.80 -7.59 17.35
CA ARG A 104 -5.61 -6.89 16.82
C ARG A 104 -5.64 -6.77 15.30
N PHE A 105 -6.00 -7.85 14.61
CA PHE A 105 -6.13 -7.87 13.17
C PHE A 105 -7.21 -6.87 12.68
N LEU A 106 -8.39 -6.87 13.31
CA LEU A 106 -9.45 -5.90 12.99
C LEU A 106 -9.07 -4.45 13.30
N SER A 107 -8.27 -4.22 14.33
CA SER A 107 -7.70 -2.89 14.61
C SER A 107 -6.77 -2.45 13.48
N ALA A 108 -5.91 -3.34 12.99
CA ALA A 108 -4.99 -3.05 11.90
C ALA A 108 -5.70 -2.82 10.55
N GLU A 109 -6.81 -3.54 10.30
CA GLU A 109 -7.68 -3.29 9.14
C GLU A 109 -8.22 -1.86 9.17
N LYS A 110 -8.73 -1.40 10.31
CA LYS A 110 -9.21 -0.02 10.48
C LYS A 110 -8.10 1.03 10.36
N GLU A 111 -6.90 0.73 10.86
CA GLU A 111 -5.75 1.62 10.75
C GLU A 111 -5.36 1.82 9.28
N ILE A 112 -5.38 0.75 8.46
CA ILE A 112 -5.15 0.85 7.02
C ILE A 112 -6.29 1.60 6.32
N GLU A 113 -7.55 1.35 6.68
CA GLU A 113 -8.68 2.11 6.12
C GLU A 113 -8.53 3.61 6.37
N ALA A 114 -8.08 4.00 7.57
CA ALA A 114 -7.81 5.40 7.89
C ALA A 114 -6.64 5.95 7.06
N GLU A 115 -5.53 5.21 6.95
CA GLU A 115 -4.37 5.60 6.15
C GLU A 115 -4.73 5.77 4.66
N ILE A 116 -5.58 4.91 4.10
CA ILE A 116 -6.11 5.03 2.73
C ILE A 116 -6.87 6.35 2.56
N MET A 117 -7.77 6.67 3.50
CA MET A 117 -8.55 7.92 3.43
C MET A 117 -7.65 9.14 3.53
N ASP A 118 -6.62 9.10 4.38
CA ASP A 118 -5.63 10.16 4.50
C ASP A 118 -4.88 10.35 3.18
N VAL A 119 -4.35 9.29 2.57
CA VAL A 119 -3.65 9.35 1.27
C VAL A 119 -4.56 9.86 0.15
N VAL A 120 -5.83 9.44 0.11
CA VAL A 120 -6.81 9.94 -0.87
C VAL A 120 -7.05 11.43 -0.67
N SER A 121 -7.22 11.87 0.58
CA SER A 121 -7.44 13.28 0.90
C SER A 121 -6.23 14.14 0.52
N GLU A 122 -5.02 13.69 0.86
CA GLU A 122 -3.76 14.36 0.52
C GLU A 122 -3.56 14.43 -1.01
N ALA A 123 -3.82 13.35 -1.74
CA ALA A 123 -3.75 13.35 -3.20
C ALA A 123 -4.69 14.41 -3.80
N ASN A 124 -5.91 14.54 -3.27
CA ASN A 124 -6.85 15.56 -3.72
C ASN A 124 -6.38 16.99 -3.43
N THR A 125 -5.53 17.22 -2.41
CA THR A 125 -4.93 18.54 -2.16
C THR A 125 -3.92 18.94 -3.25
N PHE A 126 -3.20 17.98 -3.82
CA PHE A 126 -2.26 18.23 -4.91
C PHE A 126 -2.94 18.40 -6.27
N ARG A 127 -4.01 17.64 -6.50
CA ARG A 127 -4.84 17.74 -7.71
C ARG A 127 -6.21 17.14 -7.45
N GLU A 128 -7.26 17.91 -7.71
CA GLU A 128 -8.63 17.43 -7.62
C GLU A 128 -8.85 16.15 -8.45
N GLY A 129 -9.48 15.15 -7.86
CA GLY A 129 -9.75 13.87 -8.49
C GLY A 129 -8.54 12.92 -8.55
N TRP A 130 -7.36 13.31 -8.09
CA TRP A 130 -6.20 12.41 -8.07
C TRP A 130 -6.38 11.26 -7.05
N GLY A 131 -7.09 11.51 -5.95
CA GLY A 131 -7.34 10.50 -4.93
C GLY A 131 -8.13 9.27 -5.44
N THR A 132 -8.93 9.41 -6.50
CA THR A 132 -9.68 8.26 -7.06
C THR A 132 -8.80 7.32 -7.88
N ILE A 133 -7.69 7.82 -8.43
CA ILE A 133 -6.81 7.07 -9.34
C ILE A 133 -5.46 6.68 -8.70
N ILE A 134 -5.07 7.30 -7.58
CA ILE A 134 -3.75 7.09 -6.97
C ILE A 134 -3.52 5.61 -6.58
N PHE A 135 -4.52 4.98 -5.95
CA PHE A 135 -4.44 3.57 -5.56
C PHE A 135 -4.53 2.60 -6.75
N GLN A 136 -5.26 2.96 -7.81
CA GLN A 136 -5.26 2.19 -9.06
C GLN A 136 -3.85 2.20 -9.68
N THR A 137 -3.24 3.38 -9.76
CA THR A 137 -1.89 3.56 -10.28
C THR A 137 -0.86 2.80 -9.42
N ALA A 138 -0.97 2.91 -8.10
CA ALA A 138 -0.11 2.20 -7.16
C ALA A 138 -0.24 0.67 -7.30
N SER A 139 -1.45 0.15 -7.51
CA SER A 139 -1.68 -1.29 -7.75
C SER A 139 -0.99 -1.78 -9.02
N GLU A 140 -1.07 -1.02 -10.11
CA GLU A 140 -0.34 -1.34 -11.34
C GLU A 140 1.18 -1.30 -11.14
N MET A 141 1.68 -0.34 -10.36
CA MET A 141 3.10 -0.28 -10.00
C MET A 141 3.56 -1.50 -9.20
N VAL A 142 2.80 -1.92 -8.18
CA VAL A 142 3.09 -3.13 -7.40
C VAL A 142 3.15 -4.37 -8.29
N GLN A 143 2.19 -4.51 -9.21
CA GLN A 143 2.13 -5.65 -10.11
C GLN A 143 3.28 -5.65 -11.14
N ASN A 144 3.65 -4.47 -11.64
CA ASN A 144 4.80 -4.30 -12.52
C ASN A 144 6.12 -4.60 -11.81
N GLU A 145 6.32 -4.10 -10.58
CA GLU A 145 7.50 -4.39 -9.75
C GLU A 145 7.62 -5.89 -9.50
N LYS A 146 6.54 -6.55 -9.08
CA LYS A 146 6.51 -8.00 -8.89
C LYS A 146 6.88 -8.77 -10.15
N THR A 147 6.33 -8.38 -11.31
CA THR A 147 6.62 -9.06 -12.58
C THR A 147 8.08 -8.85 -13.01
N ARG A 148 8.59 -7.63 -12.85
CA ARG A 148 9.98 -7.28 -13.12
C ARG A 148 10.94 -8.07 -12.23
N ASP A 149 10.66 -8.15 -10.94
CA ASP A 149 11.50 -8.85 -9.96
C ASP A 149 11.60 -10.34 -10.28
N ILE A 150 10.48 -10.98 -10.61
CA ILE A 150 10.47 -12.37 -11.07
C ILE A 150 11.38 -12.53 -12.29
N PHE A 151 11.22 -11.67 -13.31
CA PHE A 151 12.03 -11.73 -14.53
C PHE A 151 13.53 -11.59 -14.25
N LEU A 152 13.91 -10.65 -13.38
CA LEU A 152 15.30 -10.43 -12.99
C LEU A 152 15.87 -11.58 -12.14
N GLN A 153 15.03 -12.33 -11.43
CA GLN A 153 15.43 -13.49 -10.63
C GLN A 153 15.57 -14.78 -11.44
N ILE A 154 14.93 -14.90 -12.61
CA ILE A 154 15.02 -16.08 -13.51
C ILE A 154 16.46 -16.60 -13.71
N PRO A 155 17.46 -15.78 -14.11
CA PRO A 155 18.81 -16.30 -14.35
C PRO A 155 19.46 -16.87 -13.09
N LYS A 156 19.21 -16.28 -11.92
CA LYS A 156 19.75 -16.77 -10.63
C LYS A 156 19.13 -18.12 -10.27
N VAL A 157 17.81 -18.20 -10.30
CA VAL A 157 17.06 -19.43 -10.01
C VAL A 157 17.43 -20.54 -11.00
N LYS A 158 17.67 -20.19 -12.27
CA LYS A 158 18.14 -21.14 -13.29
C LYS A 158 19.52 -21.69 -12.94
N ALA A 159 20.49 -20.84 -12.62
CA ALA A 159 21.83 -21.27 -12.25
C ALA A 159 21.84 -22.14 -10.98
N GLU A 160 21.03 -21.79 -9.97
CA GLU A 160 20.86 -22.58 -8.76
C GLU A 160 20.30 -23.98 -9.06
N LYS A 161 19.29 -24.07 -9.93
CA LYS A 161 18.71 -25.36 -10.36
C LYS A 161 19.69 -26.19 -11.18
N GLU A 162 20.47 -25.56 -12.07
CA GLU A 162 21.49 -26.26 -12.86
C GLU A 162 22.59 -26.83 -11.94
N ALA A 163 23.01 -26.09 -10.91
CA ALA A 163 23.96 -26.56 -9.91
C ALA A 163 23.38 -27.69 -9.04
N LEU A 164 22.11 -27.59 -8.62
CA LEU A 164 21.48 -28.57 -7.74
C LEU A 164 21.18 -29.90 -8.45
N TYR A 165 20.75 -29.85 -9.70
CA TYR A 165 20.27 -31.02 -10.44
C TYR A 165 21.24 -31.51 -11.52
N GLY A 166 22.36 -30.82 -11.76
CA GLY A 166 23.34 -31.19 -12.79
C GLY A 166 22.79 -31.18 -14.22
N LEU A 167 21.61 -30.59 -14.43
CA LEU A 167 20.94 -30.50 -15.72
C LEU A 167 21.65 -29.45 -16.58
N LYS A 168 22.51 -29.91 -17.49
CA LYS A 168 23.04 -29.05 -18.55
C LYS A 168 21.87 -28.64 -19.45
N PRO A 169 21.75 -27.36 -19.86
CA PRO A 169 20.64 -26.94 -20.69
C PRO A 169 20.60 -27.79 -21.96
N SER A 170 19.50 -28.52 -22.15
CA SER A 170 19.13 -29.05 -23.46
C SER A 170 19.06 -27.86 -24.40
N THR A 171 19.93 -27.85 -25.41
CA THR A 171 19.90 -26.88 -26.51
C THR A 171 18.62 -27.10 -27.30
N SER A 172 17.49 -26.59 -26.82
CA SER A 172 16.37 -26.23 -27.69
C SER A 172 16.52 -24.75 -27.97
N GLU A 173 16.87 -24.42 -29.22
CA GLU A 173 16.91 -23.06 -29.74
C GLU A 173 15.67 -22.28 -29.27
N ALA A 174 15.89 -21.22 -28.50
CA ALA A 174 14.85 -20.23 -28.30
C ALA A 174 14.58 -19.55 -29.64
N PRO A 175 13.32 -19.36 -30.06
CA PRO A 175 13.01 -18.61 -31.26
C PRO A 175 13.60 -17.20 -31.12
N SER A 176 14.45 -16.84 -32.07
CA SER A 176 15.11 -15.54 -32.15
C SER A 176 14.08 -14.42 -32.04
N THR A 177 14.14 -13.63 -30.97
CA THR A 177 13.51 -12.32 -30.93
C THR A 177 14.16 -11.46 -32.03
N PRO A 178 13.40 -10.87 -32.97
CA PRO A 178 13.98 -9.96 -33.94
C PRO A 178 14.49 -8.73 -33.20
N SER A 179 15.82 -8.67 -33.10
CA SER A 179 16.62 -7.54 -32.65
C SER A 179 16.16 -6.26 -33.34
N SER A 180 15.72 -5.30 -32.54
CA SER A 180 15.73 -3.85 -32.75
C SER A 180 15.89 -3.41 -34.21
N ALA A 181 14.77 -3.16 -34.88
CA ALA A 181 14.74 -2.31 -36.05
C ALA A 181 15.26 -0.93 -35.62
N LYS A 182 16.51 -0.61 -36.01
CA LYS A 182 17.04 0.75 -36.01
C LYS A 182 15.98 1.64 -36.66
N LEU A 183 15.45 2.62 -35.92
CA LEU A 183 14.80 3.77 -36.53
C LEU A 183 15.88 4.48 -37.36
N ALA A 184 15.96 4.14 -38.64
CA ALA A 184 16.70 4.91 -39.62
C ALA A 184 15.92 6.22 -39.83
N LEU A 185 16.48 7.30 -39.30
CA LEU A 185 16.08 8.66 -39.64
C LEU A 185 16.30 8.84 -41.16
N PRO A 186 15.28 9.23 -41.96
CA PRO A 186 15.52 9.49 -43.37
C PRO A 186 16.34 10.77 -43.52
N SER A 187 17.57 10.60 -44.00
CA SER A 187 18.48 11.66 -44.41
C SER A 187 17.85 12.52 -45.50
N ALA A 188 17.82 13.84 -45.27
CA ALA A 188 17.36 14.83 -46.25
C ALA A 188 18.23 14.81 -47.52
N PRO A 189 17.65 14.88 -48.74
CA PRO A 189 18.41 15.09 -49.95
C PRO A 189 18.62 16.60 -50.16
N ASN A 190 19.86 17.05 -49.96
CA ASN A 190 20.29 18.39 -50.32
C ASN A 190 20.66 18.39 -51.82
N GLY A 191 19.74 18.84 -52.66
CA GLY A 191 19.93 19.01 -54.10
C GLY A 191 19.71 20.47 -54.48
N ALA A 192 20.80 21.22 -54.57
CA ALA A 192 20.81 22.58 -55.10
C ALA A 192 20.38 22.59 -56.57
N ASN A 193 19.37 23.39 -56.92
CA ASN A 193 19.38 24.04 -58.23
C ASN A 193 18.65 25.39 -58.19
N ALA A 194 19.40 26.43 -58.57
CA ALA A 194 18.93 27.79 -58.72
C ALA A 194 18.31 27.99 -60.10
N ARG A 195 17.14 28.64 -60.17
CA ARG A 195 16.85 29.82 -61.01
C ARG A 195 15.36 30.09 -61.02
N GLY A 196 15.04 31.39 -60.96
CA GLY A 196 13.70 31.88 -60.65
C GLY A 196 12.74 31.96 -61.81
N GLN A 197 11.52 32.39 -61.47
CA GLN A 197 10.82 33.52 -62.10
C GLN A 197 9.50 33.79 -61.35
N SER A 198 9.15 35.07 -61.38
CA SER A 198 8.14 35.81 -60.61
C SER A 198 6.66 35.47 -60.93
N PRO A 199 5.67 36.08 -60.22
CA PRO A 199 4.31 35.57 -60.07
C PRO A 199 3.29 36.16 -61.05
N LYS A 200 2.13 35.49 -61.18
CA LYS A 200 0.82 35.92 -61.72
C LYS A 200 -0.13 34.72 -61.51
N ARG A 201 -1.36 34.79 -61.00
CA ARG A 201 -2.42 35.80 -60.86
C ARG A 201 -3.23 35.46 -59.62
#